data_AF-A0A934YBQ4-F1
#
_entry.id   AF-A0A934YBQ4-F1
#
_cell.length_a   1.000
_cell.length_b   1.000
_cell.length_c   1.000
_cell.angle_alpha   90.00
_cell.angle_beta   90.00
_cell.angle_gamma   90.00
#
_symmetry.space_group_name_H-M   'P 1'
#
loop_
_entity.id
_entity.type
_entity.pdbx_description
1 polymer ?
#
loop_
_entity_poly.entity_id
_entity_poly.type
_entity_poly.pdbx_seq_one_letter_code
_entity_poly.pdbx_strand_id
1 'polypeptide(L)'
;MKRTPARALGRSVAPTSDTTRVRAGALVAAAAALGAGAGLAVSAGSGSAAPERALASPHVRAKIACAACHADRGAERPAAATCTPCHVTTLHASTRAPHRALVAKGALSCATCHPAHAGFQGVTFAARGGERWGAGATLPVARDAATPAGQTVPLVALAACTRCHAVGDPRDPTARCLPPVSARGPSWAVTPSLCFDEHAVVTDARARRRGSVELSTATRTSRPSSSRATSPARRPGRLRPRTGAACSGRRPSRGCSR
;
A
#
# COMPACT_ATOMS: atom_id res chain seq x y z
N MET A 1 23.24 43.42 -50.52
CA MET A 1 22.40 43.14 -49.33
C MET A 1 20.99 43.66 -49.60
N LYS A 2 20.03 42.79 -49.94
CA LYS A 2 18.62 43.18 -50.15
C LYS A 2 17.77 42.62 -49.02
N ARG A 3 17.16 43.51 -48.24
CA ARG A 3 16.18 43.19 -47.20
C ARG A 3 14.80 43.16 -47.85
N THR A 4 13.98 42.17 -47.49
CA THR A 4 12.57 42.11 -47.87
C THR A 4 11.72 41.95 -46.59
N PRO A 5 10.53 42.56 -46.53
CA PRO A 5 9.88 42.92 -45.27
C PRO A 5 8.96 41.81 -44.74
N ALA A 6 8.74 41.82 -43.42
CA ALA A 6 7.84 40.90 -42.73
C ALA A 6 6.38 41.34 -42.90
N ARG A 7 5.53 40.40 -43.30
CA ARG A 7 4.08 40.58 -43.45
C ARG A 7 3.36 39.95 -42.25
N ALA A 8 2.49 40.73 -41.61
CA ALA A 8 1.70 40.33 -40.45
C ALA A 8 0.70 39.22 -40.80
N LEU A 9 0.57 38.22 -39.93
CA LEU A 9 -0.42 37.14 -40.07
C LEU A 9 -1.53 37.32 -39.02
N GLY A 10 -2.76 37.48 -39.52
CA GLY A 10 -3.98 37.51 -38.74
C GLY A 10 -4.29 36.15 -38.08
N ARG A 11 -4.84 36.22 -36.88
CA ARG A 11 -5.15 35.08 -36.02
C ARG A 11 -6.56 34.57 -36.35
N SER A 12 -6.66 33.38 -36.92
CA SER A 12 -7.95 32.72 -37.17
C SER A 12 -8.36 31.91 -35.94
N VAL A 13 -9.57 32.16 -35.45
CA VAL A 13 -10.19 31.42 -34.33
C VAL A 13 -10.86 30.17 -34.89
N ALA A 14 -10.56 29.00 -34.33
CA ALA A 14 -11.19 27.75 -34.72
C ALA A 14 -12.47 27.51 -33.89
N PRO A 15 -13.61 27.13 -34.52
CA PRO A 15 -14.83 26.81 -33.81
C PRO A 15 -14.73 25.42 -33.16
N THR A 16 -14.97 25.34 -31.85
CA THR A 16 -15.08 24.09 -31.10
C THR A 16 -16.55 23.78 -30.86
N SER A 17 -17.12 22.79 -31.54
CA SER A 17 -18.40 22.20 -31.18
C SER A 17 -18.27 20.68 -31.18
N ASP A 18 -18.11 20.12 -29.98
CA ASP A 18 -17.82 18.70 -29.73
C ASP A 18 -19.10 18.01 -29.22
N THR A 19 -20.06 17.77 -30.12
CA THR A 19 -21.35 17.10 -29.82
C THR A 19 -21.22 15.59 -29.64
N THR A 20 -20.03 15.03 -29.82
CA THR A 20 -19.78 13.59 -29.72
C THR A 20 -19.55 13.09 -28.29
N ARG A 21 -19.14 13.98 -27.36
CA ARG A 21 -18.89 13.60 -25.95
C ARG A 21 -20.15 13.32 -25.14
N VAL A 22 -21.29 13.94 -25.50
CA VAL A 22 -22.52 13.83 -24.71
C VAL A 22 -23.17 12.44 -24.87
N ARG A 23 -23.04 11.81 -26.05
CA ARG A 23 -23.59 10.47 -26.30
C ARG A 23 -22.76 9.33 -25.68
N ALA A 24 -21.45 9.52 -25.53
CA ALA A 24 -20.59 8.55 -24.86
C ALA A 24 -20.81 8.52 -23.34
N GLY A 25 -21.15 9.66 -22.72
CA GLY A 25 -21.43 9.73 -21.28
C GLY A 25 -22.73 9.01 -20.87
N ALA A 26 -23.78 9.09 -21.69
CA ALA A 26 -25.08 8.51 -21.37
C ALA A 26 -25.08 6.97 -21.31
N LEU A 27 -24.26 6.30 -22.12
CA LEU A 27 -24.18 4.84 -22.14
C LEU A 27 -23.37 4.26 -20.97
N VAL A 28 -22.42 5.02 -20.41
CA VAL A 28 -21.65 4.58 -19.23
C VAL A 28 -22.48 4.67 -17.94
N ALA A 29 -23.37 5.66 -17.83
CA ALA A 29 -24.24 5.81 -16.66
C ALA A 29 -25.28 4.67 -16.55
N ALA A 30 -25.82 4.19 -17.67
CA ALA A 30 -26.79 3.09 -17.66
C ALA A 30 -26.18 1.74 -17.23
N ALA A 31 -24.92 1.47 -17.56
CA ALA A 31 -24.22 0.27 -17.14
C ALA A 31 -23.90 0.25 -15.62
N ALA A 32 -23.67 1.42 -15.01
CA ALA A 32 -23.44 1.53 -13.57
C ALA A 32 -24.70 1.28 -12.74
N ALA A 33 -25.88 1.66 -13.25
CA ALA A 33 -27.15 1.47 -12.53
C ALA A 33 -27.58 -0.01 -12.44
N LEU A 34 -27.26 -0.83 -13.44
CA LEU A 34 -27.61 -2.26 -13.44
C LEU A 34 -26.65 -3.13 -12.61
N GLY A 35 -25.42 -2.68 -12.38
CA GLY A 35 -24.45 -3.38 -11.51
C GLY A 35 -24.74 -3.24 -10.01
N ALA A 36 -25.47 -2.21 -9.60
CA ALA A 36 -25.79 -1.97 -8.19
C ALA A 36 -26.99 -2.78 -7.66
N GLY A 37 -27.82 -3.35 -8.54
CA GLY A 37 -29.07 -4.03 -8.15
C GLY A 37 -28.92 -5.52 -7.75
N ALA A 38 -27.84 -6.19 -8.14
CA ALA A 38 -27.68 -7.65 -7.94
C ALA A 38 -26.91 -8.04 -6.67
N GLY A 39 -26.53 -7.08 -5.83
CA GLY A 39 -25.68 -7.30 -4.64
C GLY A 39 -26.39 -7.29 -3.29
N LEU A 40 -27.73 -7.34 -3.24
CA LEU A 40 -28.49 -7.05 -2.02
C LEU A 40 -29.56 -8.10 -1.66
N ALA A 41 -29.31 -9.37 -1.96
CA ALA A 41 -30.26 -10.45 -1.64
C ALA A 41 -29.61 -11.70 -1.00
N VAL A 42 -28.55 -11.55 -0.21
CA VAL A 42 -28.08 -12.60 0.72
C VAL A 42 -27.58 -11.92 1.99
N SER A 43 -28.44 -11.76 3.00
CA SER A 43 -28.11 -11.71 4.45
C SER A 43 -29.32 -11.20 5.24
N ALA A 44 -30.40 -11.97 5.27
CA ALA A 44 -31.48 -11.78 6.23
C ALA A 44 -31.74 -13.13 6.91
N GLY A 45 -30.93 -13.43 7.92
CA GLY A 45 -31.06 -14.65 8.70
C GLY A 45 -30.03 -14.70 9.81
N SER A 46 -30.52 -14.57 11.05
CA SER A 46 -29.85 -14.90 12.33
C SER A 46 -29.03 -13.79 12.99
N GLY A 47 -29.63 -13.24 14.06
CA GLY A 47 -29.08 -12.44 15.16
C GLY A 47 -27.64 -11.91 15.04
N SER A 48 -27.51 -10.58 14.97
CA SER A 48 -26.25 -9.86 14.92
C SER A 48 -25.44 -9.96 16.21
N ALA A 49 -24.79 -11.10 16.44
CA ALA A 49 -23.41 -11.04 16.89
C ALA A 49 -22.63 -10.31 15.79
N ALA A 50 -21.87 -9.26 16.14
CA ALA A 50 -20.99 -8.61 15.17
C ALA A 50 -20.20 -9.70 14.42
N PRO A 51 -20.00 -9.59 13.09
CA PRO A 51 -19.33 -10.64 12.32
C PRO A 51 -17.99 -10.94 12.98
N GLU A 52 -17.79 -12.21 13.33
CA GLU A 52 -16.54 -12.69 13.91
C GLU A 52 -15.39 -12.19 13.01
N ARG A 53 -14.54 -11.34 13.57
CA ARG A 53 -13.43 -10.78 12.80
C ARG A 53 -12.43 -11.90 12.60
N ALA A 54 -12.09 -12.20 11.36
CA ALA A 54 -11.14 -13.26 11.05
C ALA A 54 -9.83 -13.08 11.83
N LEU A 55 -9.42 -14.15 12.52
CA LEU A 55 -8.11 -14.25 13.16
C LEU A 55 -6.99 -14.30 12.12
N ALA A 56 -5.83 -13.82 12.52
CA ALA A 56 -4.57 -14.04 11.83
C ALA A 56 -4.36 -15.52 11.46
N SER A 57 -3.93 -15.80 10.22
CA SER A 57 -3.68 -17.17 9.73
C SER A 57 -2.79 -18.02 10.68
N PRO A 58 -1.70 -17.50 11.28
CA PRO A 58 -0.94 -18.25 12.28
C PRO A 58 -1.76 -18.69 13.51
N HIS A 59 -2.66 -17.83 14.02
CA HIS A 59 -3.52 -18.17 15.15
C HIS A 59 -4.57 -19.22 14.77
N VAL A 60 -5.14 -19.12 13.56
CA VAL A 60 -6.08 -20.13 13.03
C VAL A 60 -5.40 -21.50 12.91
N ARG A 61 -4.19 -21.56 12.35
CA ARG A 61 -3.43 -22.81 12.21
C ARG A 61 -3.04 -23.42 13.56
N ALA A 62 -2.73 -22.58 14.54
CA ALA A 62 -2.46 -23.00 15.91
C ALA A 62 -3.75 -23.33 16.71
N LYS A 63 -4.94 -23.22 16.10
CA LYS A 63 -6.24 -23.48 16.71
C LYS A 63 -6.45 -22.70 18.02
N ILE A 64 -6.02 -21.44 18.04
CA ILE A 64 -6.20 -20.57 19.20
C ILE A 64 -7.69 -20.23 19.35
N ALA A 65 -8.26 -20.61 20.49
CA ALA A 65 -9.65 -20.29 20.83
C ALA A 65 -9.80 -18.83 21.29
N CYS A 66 -10.96 -18.21 21.05
CA CYS A 66 -11.24 -16.82 21.44
C CYS A 66 -11.04 -16.57 22.95
N ALA A 67 -11.38 -17.54 23.80
CA ALA A 67 -11.20 -17.48 25.26
C ALA A 67 -9.73 -17.38 25.70
N ALA A 68 -8.76 -17.68 24.82
CA ALA A 68 -7.36 -17.47 25.10
C ALA A 68 -6.98 -15.97 25.17
N CYS A 69 -7.75 -15.11 24.50
CA CYS A 69 -7.52 -13.66 24.48
C CYS A 69 -8.64 -12.87 25.16
N HIS A 70 -9.87 -13.36 25.13
CA HIS A 70 -11.03 -12.69 25.71
C HIS A 70 -11.40 -13.36 27.04
N ALA A 71 -11.68 -12.57 28.09
CA ALA A 71 -12.30 -13.13 29.28
C ALA A 71 -13.79 -13.39 29.02
N ASP A 72 -14.33 -14.40 29.68
CA ASP A 72 -15.76 -14.63 29.69
C ASP A 72 -16.47 -13.46 30.40
N ARG A 73 -17.61 -13.02 29.85
CA ARG A 73 -18.55 -12.04 30.45
C ARG A 73 -18.09 -10.57 30.52
N GLY A 74 -17.45 -10.07 29.46
CA GLY A 74 -17.37 -8.62 29.22
C GLY A 74 -16.30 -7.87 30.02
N ALA A 75 -15.47 -8.56 30.81
CA ALA A 75 -14.24 -7.99 31.31
C ALA A 75 -13.20 -7.96 30.16
N GLU A 76 -12.79 -6.76 29.74
CA GLU A 76 -11.76 -6.63 28.71
C GLU A 76 -10.40 -6.95 29.34
N ARG A 77 -9.79 -8.09 28.95
CA ARG A 77 -8.37 -8.31 29.25
C ARG A 77 -7.57 -7.34 28.37
N PRO A 78 -6.57 -6.64 28.91
CA PRO A 78 -5.67 -5.87 28.08
C PRO A 78 -5.06 -6.80 27.03
N ALA A 79 -5.34 -6.55 25.74
CA ALA A 79 -4.88 -7.41 24.64
C ALA A 79 -3.37 -7.64 24.66
N ALA A 80 -2.61 -6.69 25.24
CA ALA A 80 -1.18 -6.83 25.46
C ALA A 80 -0.80 -8.02 26.37
N ALA A 81 -1.56 -8.23 27.45
CA ALA A 81 -1.28 -9.25 28.47
C ALA A 81 -1.60 -10.67 27.99
N THR A 82 -2.39 -10.80 26.92
CA THR A 82 -2.79 -12.10 26.36
C THR A 82 -1.81 -12.62 25.31
N CYS A 83 -0.91 -11.77 24.80
CA CYS A 83 0.09 -12.18 23.80
C CYS A 83 1.30 -12.89 24.43
N THR A 84 1.70 -12.48 25.63
CA THR A 84 2.96 -12.89 26.27
C THR A 84 3.06 -14.37 26.68
N PRO A 85 1.96 -15.13 26.90
CA PRO A 85 2.06 -16.57 27.15
C PRO A 85 2.56 -17.37 25.93
N CYS A 86 2.36 -16.87 24.71
CA CYS A 86 2.78 -17.56 23.48
C CYS A 86 3.94 -16.85 22.76
N HIS A 87 4.08 -15.52 22.94
CA HIS A 87 5.12 -14.73 22.30
C HIS A 87 6.17 -14.29 23.31
N VAL A 88 7.44 -14.55 22.97
CA VAL A 88 8.59 -14.15 23.79
C VAL A 88 8.72 -12.62 23.74
N THR A 89 8.49 -11.96 24.88
CA THR A 89 8.51 -10.49 25.01
C THR A 89 9.89 -9.88 24.83
N THR A 90 10.94 -10.59 25.21
CA THR A 90 12.33 -10.12 25.07
C THR A 90 12.75 -9.97 23.61
N LEU A 91 12.14 -10.74 22.69
CA LEU A 91 12.35 -10.62 21.25
C LEU A 91 11.56 -9.46 20.62
N HIS A 92 10.65 -8.83 21.37
CA HIS A 92 9.75 -7.79 20.88
C HIS A 92 9.92 -6.45 21.61
N ALA A 93 10.96 -6.29 22.43
CA ALA A 93 11.29 -5.00 23.00
C ALA A 93 11.69 -4.02 21.89
N SER A 94 11.06 -2.84 21.87
CA SER A 94 11.39 -1.84 20.86
C SER A 94 12.84 -1.37 21.00
N THR A 95 13.56 -1.27 19.90
CA THR A 95 14.90 -0.67 19.84
C THR A 95 14.84 0.86 19.79
N ARG A 96 13.65 1.43 19.56
CA ARG A 96 13.44 2.89 19.49
C ARG A 96 13.09 3.46 20.85
N ALA A 97 13.92 4.40 21.33
CA ALA A 97 13.73 5.00 22.65
C ALA A 97 12.33 5.61 22.87
N PRO A 98 11.72 6.34 21.91
CA PRO A 98 10.37 6.88 22.10
C PRO A 98 9.31 5.79 22.27
N HIS A 99 9.37 4.71 21.49
CA HIS A 99 8.43 3.60 21.60
C HIS A 99 8.62 2.82 22.90
N ARG A 100 9.86 2.58 23.36
CA ARG A 100 10.11 2.01 24.69
C ARG A 100 9.49 2.85 25.80
N ALA A 101 9.60 4.18 25.72
CA ALA A 101 9.01 5.07 26.70
C ALA A 101 7.47 4.97 26.72
N LEU A 102 6.83 4.77 25.57
CA LEU A 102 5.38 4.54 25.49
C LEU A 102 4.99 3.17 26.04
N VAL A 103 5.77 2.12 25.77
CA VAL A 103 5.54 0.78 26.35
C VAL A 103 5.66 0.83 27.87
N ALA A 104 6.69 1.48 28.41
CA ALA A 104 6.89 1.63 29.85
C ALA A 104 5.73 2.37 30.55
N LYS A 105 5.03 3.25 29.82
CA LYS A 105 3.85 3.97 30.29
C LYS A 105 2.52 3.23 30.02
N GLY A 106 2.57 2.05 29.39
CA GLY A 106 1.38 1.30 28.96
C GLY A 106 0.62 1.92 27.77
N ALA A 107 1.16 2.96 27.14
CA ALA A 107 0.52 3.66 26.02
C ALA A 107 0.77 2.98 24.65
N LEU A 108 1.72 2.05 24.58
CA LEU A 108 2.00 1.25 23.40
C LEU A 108 2.02 -0.23 23.78
N SER A 109 1.26 -1.05 23.06
CA SER A 109 1.12 -2.49 23.31
C SER A 109 1.40 -3.30 22.05
N CYS A 110 1.54 -4.63 22.19
CA CYS A 110 1.67 -5.54 21.06
C CYS A 110 0.54 -5.32 20.04
N ALA A 111 -0.71 -5.27 20.52
CA ALA A 111 -1.90 -5.09 19.69
C ALA A 111 -2.00 -3.72 19.02
N THR A 112 -1.24 -2.72 19.48
CA THR A 112 -1.21 -1.40 18.82
C THR A 112 -0.59 -1.49 17.43
N CYS A 113 0.45 -2.32 17.26
CA CYS A 113 1.14 -2.53 15.99
C CYS A 113 0.69 -3.82 15.27
N HIS A 114 0.39 -4.86 16.05
CA HIS A 114 0.07 -6.20 15.59
C HIS A 114 -1.37 -6.58 16.00
N PRO A 115 -2.40 -6.10 15.28
CA PRO A 115 -3.78 -6.49 15.60
C PRO A 115 -3.95 -8.00 15.43
N ALA A 116 -4.59 -8.70 16.37
CA ALA A 116 -4.78 -10.16 16.31
C ALA A 116 -5.84 -10.60 15.29
N HIS A 117 -6.73 -9.68 14.91
CA HIS A 117 -7.83 -9.88 13.98
C HIS A 117 -7.54 -9.20 12.62
N ALA A 118 -8.61 -8.83 11.90
CA ALA A 118 -8.56 -8.08 10.65
C ALA A 118 -7.47 -7.00 10.64
N GLY A 119 -6.62 -7.05 9.61
CA GLY A 119 -5.48 -6.14 9.46
C GLY A 119 -4.13 -6.73 9.84
N PHE A 120 -4.08 -7.91 10.50
CA PHE A 120 -2.81 -8.63 10.67
C PHE A 120 -2.25 -9.06 9.31
N GLN A 121 -0.94 -8.93 9.16
CA GLN A 121 -0.24 -9.30 7.93
C GLN A 121 1.03 -10.04 8.26
N GLY A 122 1.52 -10.78 7.27
CA GLY A 122 2.79 -11.46 7.41
C GLY A 122 3.11 -12.31 6.20
N VAL A 123 4.23 -13.02 6.31
CA VAL A 123 4.68 -13.98 5.31
C VAL A 123 4.95 -15.30 6.03
N THR A 124 4.46 -16.40 5.49
CA THR A 124 4.90 -17.74 5.89
C THR A 124 5.74 -18.34 4.78
N PHE A 125 6.96 -18.80 5.09
CA PHE A 125 7.82 -19.51 4.16
C PHE A 125 7.63 -21.02 4.31
N ALA A 126 7.23 -21.69 3.24
CA ALA A 126 7.16 -23.14 3.13
C ALA A 126 8.40 -23.68 2.38
N ALA A 127 8.53 -25.01 2.25
CA ALA A 127 9.67 -25.61 1.57
C ALA A 127 9.86 -25.11 0.12
N ARG A 128 8.75 -24.90 -0.62
CA ARG A 128 8.76 -24.58 -2.06
C ARG A 128 8.39 -23.12 -2.40
N GLY A 129 8.36 -22.23 -1.42
CA GLY A 129 7.97 -20.83 -1.64
C GLY A 129 7.49 -20.19 -0.35
N GLY A 130 6.73 -19.12 -0.46
CA GLY A 130 6.04 -18.54 0.69
C GLY A 130 4.69 -17.97 0.31
N GLU A 131 3.96 -17.54 1.32
CA GLU A 131 2.65 -16.92 1.19
C GLU A 131 2.64 -15.64 2.02
N ARG A 132 2.38 -14.52 1.37
CA ARG A 132 2.02 -13.27 2.03
C ARG A 132 0.53 -13.29 2.33
N TRP A 133 0.16 -13.21 3.59
CA TRP A 133 -1.22 -13.15 4.05
C TRP A 133 -1.51 -11.79 4.68
N GLY A 134 -2.75 -11.34 4.58
CA GLY A 134 -3.23 -10.11 5.18
C GLY A 134 -4.17 -9.32 4.28
N ALA A 135 -4.91 -8.38 4.86
CA ALA A 135 -5.92 -7.58 4.15
C ALA A 135 -6.97 -8.40 3.39
N GLY A 136 -7.34 -9.56 3.93
CA GLY A 136 -8.34 -10.46 3.33
C GLY A 136 -7.84 -11.26 2.13
N ALA A 137 -6.53 -11.22 1.81
CA ALA A 137 -5.95 -11.97 0.71
C ALA A 137 -4.72 -12.76 1.14
N THR A 138 -4.44 -13.83 0.38
CA THR A 138 -3.18 -14.57 0.40
C THR A 138 -2.56 -14.52 -0.97
N LEU A 139 -1.28 -14.19 -1.05
CA LEU A 139 -0.55 -14.00 -2.30
C LEU A 139 0.74 -14.82 -2.24
N PRO A 140 1.09 -15.58 -3.28
CA PRO A 140 2.35 -16.31 -3.31
C PRO A 140 3.52 -15.33 -3.32
N VAL A 141 4.59 -15.70 -2.63
CA VAL A 141 5.88 -15.01 -2.67
C VAL A 141 6.99 -16.02 -2.93
N ALA A 142 8.02 -15.59 -3.64
CA ALA A 142 9.23 -16.39 -3.79
C ALA A 142 9.92 -16.55 -2.42
N ARG A 143 10.56 -17.71 -2.22
CA ARG A 143 11.46 -17.95 -1.09
C ARG A 143 12.87 -18.11 -1.64
N ASP A 144 13.79 -17.28 -1.19
CA ASP A 144 15.21 -17.48 -1.47
C ASP A 144 15.73 -18.70 -0.70
N ALA A 145 16.70 -19.42 -1.30
CA ALA A 145 17.23 -20.65 -0.69
C ALA A 145 17.79 -20.43 0.73
N ALA A 146 18.29 -19.23 1.01
CA ALA A 146 18.81 -18.82 2.31
C ALA A 146 17.73 -18.62 3.39
N THR A 147 16.47 -18.41 3.01
CA THR A 147 15.37 -18.16 3.96
C THR A 147 14.86 -19.49 4.50
N PRO A 148 14.97 -19.79 5.81
CA PRO A 148 14.55 -21.09 6.33
C PRO A 148 13.06 -21.38 6.10
N ALA A 149 12.75 -22.62 5.73
CA ALA A 149 11.37 -23.08 5.62
C ALA A 149 10.73 -23.18 7.02
N GLY A 150 9.40 -23.08 7.09
CA GLY A 150 8.63 -23.08 8.32
C GLY A 150 8.61 -21.73 9.06
N GLN A 151 9.40 -20.75 8.62
CA GLN A 151 9.39 -19.43 9.26
C GLN A 151 8.13 -18.64 8.92
N THR A 152 7.54 -18.04 9.94
CA THR A 152 6.50 -17.02 9.79
C THR A 152 7.04 -15.68 10.27
N VAL A 153 6.99 -14.68 9.41
CA VAL A 153 7.42 -13.31 9.71
C VAL A 153 6.17 -12.43 9.77
N PRO A 154 5.79 -11.93 10.95
CA PRO A 154 4.69 -10.97 11.05
C PRO A 154 5.11 -9.64 10.41
N LEU A 155 4.17 -9.00 9.72
CA LEU A 155 4.34 -7.68 9.12
C LEU A 155 3.35 -6.71 9.75
N VAL A 156 3.82 -5.50 10.05
CA VAL A 156 2.98 -4.40 10.53
C VAL A 156 2.48 -3.61 9.33
N ALA A 157 1.17 -3.48 9.19
CA ALA A 157 0.58 -2.59 8.19
C ALA A 157 0.91 -1.12 8.52
N LEU A 158 1.21 -0.29 7.52
CA LEU A 158 1.49 1.14 7.72
C LEU A 158 0.33 1.89 8.38
N ALA A 159 -0.92 1.43 8.20
CA ALA A 159 -2.07 1.97 8.91
C ALA A 159 -2.00 1.84 10.44
N ALA A 160 -1.19 0.93 10.99
CA ALA A 160 -0.95 0.90 12.43
C ALA A 160 -0.15 2.14 12.89
N CYS A 161 0.75 2.64 12.04
CA CYS A 161 1.60 3.80 12.33
C CYS A 161 0.85 5.12 12.27
N THR A 162 -0.23 5.22 11.47
CA THR A 162 -0.97 6.49 11.26
C THR A 162 -1.64 7.04 12.52
N ARG A 163 -1.70 6.26 13.61
CA ARG A 163 -2.18 6.72 14.91
C ARG A 163 -1.24 7.71 15.58
N CYS A 164 0.05 7.63 15.29
CA CYS A 164 1.09 8.44 15.93
C CYS A 164 1.98 9.18 14.93
N HIS A 165 1.95 8.77 13.66
CA HIS A 165 2.82 9.28 12.61
C HIS A 165 2.03 9.90 11.45
N ALA A 166 2.60 10.93 10.86
CA ALA A 166 2.14 11.51 9.60
C ALA A 166 2.69 10.68 8.43
N VAL A 167 2.19 9.45 8.29
CA VAL A 167 2.65 8.51 7.24
C VAL A 167 2.53 9.17 5.87
N GLY A 168 3.67 9.28 5.17
CA GLY A 168 3.76 9.96 3.87
C GLY A 168 4.35 11.37 3.93
N ASP A 169 4.44 12.02 5.10
CA ASP A 169 5.27 13.22 5.26
C ASP A 169 6.76 12.80 5.20
N PRO A 170 7.56 13.35 4.26
CA PRO A 170 8.98 13.02 4.15
C PRO A 170 9.81 13.39 5.40
N ARG A 171 9.28 14.24 6.28
CA ARG A 171 9.90 14.63 7.57
C ARG A 171 9.53 13.69 8.70
N ASP A 172 8.47 12.89 8.55
CA ASP A 172 8.11 11.89 9.56
C ASP A 172 9.15 10.75 9.55
N PRO A 173 9.64 10.29 10.71
CA PRO A 173 10.60 9.18 10.78
C PRO A 173 10.15 7.89 10.07
N THR A 174 8.84 7.68 9.92
CA THR A 174 8.25 6.55 9.19
C THR A 174 8.45 6.64 7.68
N ALA A 175 8.86 7.78 7.12
CA ALA A 175 9.22 7.91 5.71
C ALA A 175 10.31 6.88 5.31
N ARG A 176 11.20 6.52 6.24
CA ARG A 176 12.23 5.48 6.04
C ARG A 176 11.68 4.06 6.02
N CYS A 177 10.46 3.86 6.49
CA CYS A 177 9.76 2.58 6.57
C CYS A 177 8.85 2.33 5.35
N LEU A 178 8.70 3.31 4.45
CA LEU A 178 7.81 3.20 3.30
C LEU A 178 8.47 2.40 2.19
N PRO A 179 7.76 1.45 1.54
CA PRO A 179 8.24 0.90 0.29
C PRO A 179 8.38 2.01 -0.76
N PRO A 180 9.38 1.95 -1.65
CA PRO A 180 9.59 2.96 -2.69
C PRO A 180 8.36 3.20 -3.57
N VAL A 181 7.52 2.18 -3.75
CA VAL A 181 6.30 2.20 -4.57
C VAL A 181 5.08 2.78 -3.84
N SER A 182 5.16 2.94 -2.52
CA SER A 182 4.02 3.30 -1.65
C SER A 182 3.93 4.79 -1.33
N ALA A 183 4.93 5.59 -1.72
CA ALA A 183 4.91 7.04 -1.53
C ALA A 183 3.79 7.76 -2.33
N ARG A 184 2.97 7.03 -3.12
CA ARG A 184 1.96 7.61 -4.03
C ARG A 184 0.63 6.84 -4.07
N GLY A 185 0.09 6.36 -2.94
CA GLY A 185 -1.25 5.75 -2.97
C GLY A 185 -1.93 5.44 -1.62
N PRO A 186 -3.29 5.32 -1.62
CA PRO A 186 -4.12 5.26 -0.41
C PRO A 186 -4.22 3.90 0.29
N SER A 187 -3.46 2.88 -0.10
CA SER A 187 -3.63 1.52 0.45
C SER A 187 -2.70 1.21 1.64
N TRP A 188 -2.53 2.15 2.58
CA TRP A 188 -1.71 1.92 3.78
C TRP A 188 -2.22 0.77 4.65
N ALA A 189 -3.52 0.49 4.59
CA ALA A 189 -4.14 -0.66 5.26
C ALA A 189 -3.53 -2.00 4.85
N VAL A 190 -3.00 -2.11 3.62
CA VAL A 190 -2.48 -3.36 3.06
C VAL A 190 -0.97 -3.30 2.81
N THR A 191 -0.35 -2.14 3.00
CA THR A 191 1.07 -1.92 2.74
C THR A 191 1.86 -2.25 4.01
N PRO A 192 2.81 -3.20 3.97
CA PRO A 192 3.62 -3.50 5.12
C PRO A 192 4.67 -2.40 5.33
N SER A 193 4.97 -2.07 6.58
CA SER A 193 6.14 -1.28 6.93
C SER A 193 7.41 -2.09 6.67
N LEU A 194 8.48 -1.41 6.24
CA LEU A 194 9.81 -1.99 6.02
C LEU A 194 10.76 -1.78 7.22
N CYS A 195 10.24 -1.31 8.35
CA CYS A 195 11.04 -1.05 9.54
C CYS A 195 11.23 -2.33 10.37
N PHE A 196 12.06 -3.22 9.85
CA PHE A 196 12.48 -4.45 10.52
C PHE A 196 13.38 -4.21 11.74
N ASP A 197 13.86 -2.98 11.91
CA ASP A 197 14.70 -2.61 13.03
C ASP A 197 13.92 -2.26 14.30
N GLU A 198 12.59 -2.27 14.27
CA GLU A 198 11.75 -1.91 15.41
C GLU A 198 12.02 -2.81 16.62
N HIS A 199 12.19 -4.12 16.42
CA HIS A 199 12.40 -5.08 17.50
C HIS A 199 13.83 -5.65 17.55
N ALA A 200 14.62 -5.45 16.48
CA ALA A 200 15.97 -5.97 16.39
C ALA A 200 16.95 -4.88 15.95
N VAL A 201 18.06 -4.74 16.67
CA VAL A 201 19.16 -3.90 16.16
C VAL A 201 19.78 -4.68 15.01
N VAL A 202 19.40 -4.35 13.78
CA VAL A 202 20.09 -4.93 12.61
C VAL A 202 21.47 -4.29 12.56
N THR A 203 22.48 -4.98 13.09
CA THR A 203 23.87 -4.51 13.19
C THR A 203 24.59 -4.55 11.85
N ASP A 204 24.12 -5.36 10.90
CA ASP A 204 24.65 -5.40 9.54
C ASP A 204 23.91 -4.43 8.60
N ALA A 205 24.59 -3.35 8.22
CA ALA A 205 24.09 -2.36 7.26
C ALA A 205 23.83 -2.95 5.85
N ARG A 206 24.48 -4.06 5.47
CA ARG A 206 24.21 -4.77 4.20
C ARG A 206 22.93 -5.60 4.30
N ALA A 207 22.68 -6.26 5.43
CA ALA A 207 21.42 -6.96 5.69
C ALA A 207 20.21 -6.02 5.65
N ARG A 208 20.32 -4.81 6.24
CA ARG A 208 19.27 -3.76 6.17
C ARG A 208 18.87 -3.41 4.73
N ARG A 209 19.87 -3.23 3.85
CA ARG A 209 19.63 -2.85 2.45
C ARG A 209 19.05 -4.00 1.63
N ARG A 210 19.54 -5.23 1.81
CA ARG A 210 19.04 -6.41 1.08
C ARG A 210 17.59 -6.76 1.44
N GLY A 211 17.26 -6.87 2.73
CA GLY A 211 15.90 -7.19 3.16
C GLY A 211 14.85 -6.18 2.70
N SER A 212 15.22 -4.89 2.64
CA SER A 212 14.35 -3.83 2.11
C SER A 212 14.11 -3.99 0.60
N VAL A 213 15.13 -4.40 -0.17
CA VAL A 213 15.03 -4.60 -1.63
C VAL A 213 14.24 -5.86 -1.97
N GLU A 214 14.48 -6.98 -1.27
CA GLU A 214 13.77 -8.24 -1.48
C GLU A 214 12.28 -8.10 -1.14
N LEU A 215 11.93 -7.49 0.01
CA LEU A 215 10.53 -7.26 0.37
C LEU A 215 9.86 -6.25 -0.58
N SER A 216 10.59 -5.21 -1.02
CA SER A 216 10.10 -4.28 -2.04
C SER A 216 9.86 -4.94 -3.40
N THR A 217 10.55 -6.05 -3.68
CA THR A 217 10.37 -6.84 -4.91
C THR A 217 9.17 -7.77 -4.76
N ALA A 218 9.07 -8.47 -3.63
CA ALA A 218 7.93 -9.34 -3.29
C ALA A 218 6.60 -8.58 -3.21
N THR A 219 6.59 -7.35 -2.69
CA THR A 219 5.40 -6.47 -2.67
C THR A 219 5.03 -5.92 -4.04
N ARG A 220 6.00 -5.79 -4.96
CA ARG A 220 5.76 -5.30 -6.32
C ARG A 220 5.16 -6.36 -7.22
N THR A 221 5.56 -7.62 -7.05
CA THR A 221 5.03 -8.76 -7.80
C THR A 221 3.65 -9.22 -7.33
N SER A 222 3.26 -8.87 -6.11
CA SER A 222 1.96 -9.24 -5.53
C SER A 222 0.84 -8.22 -5.80
N ARG A 223 1.11 -7.16 -6.58
CA ARG A 223 0.02 -6.33 -7.13
C ARG A 223 -0.72 -7.18 -8.16
N PRO A 224 -2.02 -7.49 -8.00
CA PRO A 224 -2.76 -8.24 -9.00
C PRO A 224 -2.56 -7.52 -10.33
N SER A 225 -2.11 -8.26 -11.34
CA SER A 225 -2.01 -7.76 -12.70
C SER A 225 -3.43 -7.37 -13.10
N SER A 226 -3.78 -6.11 -12.88
CA SER A 226 -5.01 -5.53 -13.42
C SER A 226 -4.86 -5.73 -14.92
N SER A 227 -5.64 -6.67 -15.46
CA SER A 227 -5.65 -7.06 -16.85
C SER A 227 -5.51 -5.80 -17.69
N ARG A 228 -4.36 -5.71 -18.36
CA ARG A 228 -4.03 -4.60 -19.25
C ARG A 228 -5.10 -4.63 -20.33
N ALA A 229 -6.12 -3.77 -20.21
CA ALA A 229 -7.13 -3.61 -21.23
C ALA A 229 -6.39 -3.38 -22.54
N THR A 230 -6.54 -4.34 -23.45
CA THR A 230 -5.90 -4.34 -24.77
C THR A 230 -6.32 -3.04 -25.43
N SER A 231 -5.39 -2.08 -25.53
CA SER A 231 -5.63 -0.86 -26.27
C SER A 231 -5.96 -1.26 -27.71
N PRO A 232 -7.11 -0.84 -28.27
CA PRO A 232 -7.44 -1.17 -29.65
C PRO A 232 -6.34 -0.63 -30.57
N ALA A 233 -5.93 -1.48 -31.50
CA ALA A 233 -4.82 -1.24 -32.42
C ALA A 233 -4.98 0.11 -33.13
N ARG A 234 -3.99 0.99 -32.92
CA ARG A 234 -3.91 2.28 -33.59
C ARG A 234 -3.58 2.03 -35.06
N ARG A 235 -4.55 2.31 -35.95
CA ARG A 235 -4.35 2.26 -37.41
C ARG A 235 -3.15 3.14 -37.83
N PRO A 236 -2.30 2.68 -38.77
CA PRO A 236 -1.16 3.46 -39.25
C PRO A 236 -1.65 4.60 -40.16
N GLY A 237 -1.67 5.82 -39.63
CA GLY A 237 -1.89 7.04 -40.39
C GLY A 237 -0.57 7.56 -40.98
N ARG A 238 -0.57 7.75 -42.31
CA ARG A 238 0.53 8.20 -43.16
C ARG A 238 1.36 9.36 -42.58
N LEU A 239 2.68 9.18 -42.56
CA LEU A 239 3.65 10.26 -42.36
C LEU A 239 3.63 11.23 -43.56
N ARG A 240 3.55 12.53 -43.27
CA ARG A 240 3.99 13.60 -44.18
C ARG A 240 5.28 14.23 -43.62
N PRO A 241 6.22 14.64 -44.48
CA PRO A 241 7.52 15.12 -44.06
C PRO A 241 7.42 16.55 -43.47
N ARG A 242 8.00 16.76 -42.28
CA ARG A 242 8.29 18.09 -41.73
C ARG A 242 9.73 18.44 -42.08
N THR A 243 9.89 19.37 -43.01
CA THR A 243 11.18 20.01 -43.28
C THR A 243 11.43 21.10 -42.23
N GLY A 244 12.67 21.13 -41.73
CA GLY A 244 13.43 22.37 -41.61
C GLY A 244 13.16 23.30 -40.43
N ALA A 245 14.00 23.10 -39.39
CA ALA A 245 14.98 24.08 -38.92
C ALA A 245 14.62 25.21 -37.92
N ALA A 246 15.58 25.33 -37.00
CA ALA A 246 16.15 26.54 -36.40
C ALA A 246 15.44 27.17 -35.18
N CYS A 247 15.95 26.76 -34.02
CA CYS A 247 15.95 27.55 -32.79
C CYS A 247 16.74 28.86 -32.99
N SER A 248 16.15 29.98 -32.62
CA SER A 248 16.86 31.22 -32.33
C SER A 248 16.13 31.93 -31.18
N GLY A 249 16.87 32.18 -30.10
CA GLY A 249 16.32 32.45 -28.77
C GLY A 249 15.88 33.89 -28.48
N ARG A 250 15.48 34.10 -27.22
CA ARG A 250 15.71 35.30 -26.42
C ARG A 250 15.28 35.06 -24.95
N ARG A 251 16.27 35.08 -24.05
CA ARG A 251 16.19 35.74 -22.72
C ARG A 251 16.28 37.27 -22.94
N PRO A 252 16.10 38.20 -21.97
CA PRO A 252 15.96 38.10 -20.50
C PRO A 252 14.63 38.78 -20.02
N SER A 253 14.24 38.87 -18.74
CA SER A 253 14.84 39.61 -17.61
C SER A 253 13.99 39.35 -16.34
N ARG A 254 14.61 38.98 -15.21
CA ARG A 254 14.77 39.79 -13.98
C ARG A 254 13.48 40.43 -13.41
N GLY A 255 13.16 40.03 -12.18
CA GLY A 255 12.23 40.73 -11.29
C GLY A 255 12.35 40.17 -9.88
N CYS A 256 13.21 40.79 -9.06
CA CYS A 256 13.27 40.65 -7.60
C CYS A 256 12.09 41.38 -6.94
N SER A 257 11.72 40.94 -5.74
CA SER A 257 11.08 41.65 -4.59
C SER A 257 10.02 40.73 -3.98
N ARG A 258 9.89 40.53 -2.68
CA ARG A 258 10.61 40.92 -1.46
C ARG A 258 10.27 39.84 -0.42
#